data_AF-A0A8S3A5P6-F1
#
_entry.id   AF-A0A8S3A5P6-F1
#
_cell.length_a   1.000
_cell.length_b   1.000
_cell.length_c   1.000
_cell.angle_alpha   90.00
_cell.angle_beta   90.00
_cell.angle_gamma   90.00
#
_symmetry.space_group_name_H-M   'P 1'
#
loop_
_entity.id
_entity.type
_entity.pdbx_description
1 polymer ?
#
loop_
_entity_poly.entity_id
_entity_poly.type
_entity_poly.pdbx_seq_one_letter_code
_entity_poly.pdbx_strand_id
1 'polypeptide(L)'
;GNLLTVNEWSYIWANVRQRVTLDFYTICTTPSLLSMFDGVAPWIDLVAWSMTNSALPLYNRTLSWLALVYDPILSSNISSGRIIMGGLTPGFDDFTQSWGACQQRNIPRHPDLMRAQLDYFSSHSIQHLFIYTWDDWTEGSQCEPDVKNGTQILLLLRQSITSFYGATQNTNGDTMLISRWVNYPQLRNCTAINVTSIPSIDISCPTTNCANYLYSYSTMILLLSFQTIFKIPYGA
;
A
#
# COMPACT_ATOMS: atom_id res chain seq x y z
N GLY A 1 0.75 19.43 17.59
CA GLY A 1 0.57 20.49 16.57
C GLY A 1 -0.89 20.54 16.19
N ASN A 2 -1.40 21.71 15.82
CA ASN A 2 -2.78 21.82 15.33
C ASN A 2 -2.86 21.22 13.92
N LEU A 3 -3.91 20.43 13.66
CA LEU A 3 -4.19 19.94 12.31
C LEU A 3 -4.68 21.09 11.43
N LEU A 4 -4.28 21.08 10.15
CA LEU A 4 -4.75 22.04 9.17
C LEU A 4 -6.24 21.84 8.88
N THR A 5 -6.96 22.96 8.78
CA THR A 5 -8.36 23.01 8.37
C THR A 5 -8.51 22.74 6.88
N VAL A 6 -9.75 22.45 6.48
CA VAL A 6 -10.17 22.33 5.07
C VAL A 6 -9.72 23.56 4.25
N ASN A 7 -9.98 24.77 4.72
CA ASN A 7 -9.62 26.00 4.02
C ASN A 7 -8.11 26.17 3.85
N GLU A 8 -7.32 25.83 4.87
CA GLU A 8 -5.86 25.90 4.80
C GLU A 8 -5.30 24.90 3.77
N TRP A 9 -5.80 23.66 3.75
CA TRP A 9 -5.41 22.68 2.74
C TRP A 9 -5.72 23.15 1.32
N SER A 10 -6.92 23.70 1.09
CA SER A 10 -7.28 24.24 -0.22
C SER A 10 -6.35 25.37 -0.66
N TYR A 11 -6.05 26.29 0.25
CA TYR A 11 -5.15 27.40 -0.03
C TYR A 11 -3.75 26.88 -0.42
N ILE A 12 -3.22 25.91 0.32
CA ILE A 12 -1.92 25.29 0.02
C ILE A 12 -1.94 24.66 -1.37
N TRP A 13 -2.94 23.81 -1.67
CA TRP A 13 -2.96 23.11 -2.95
C TRP A 13 -3.20 24.04 -4.15
N ALA A 14 -4.01 25.08 -4.00
CA ALA A 14 -4.16 26.11 -5.03
C ALA A 14 -2.81 26.80 -5.33
N ASN A 15 -2.05 27.16 -4.28
CA ASN A 15 -0.74 27.79 -4.43
C ASN A 15 0.31 26.85 -5.03
N VAL A 16 0.34 25.58 -4.62
CA VAL A 16 1.29 24.59 -5.17
C VAL A 16 1.02 24.40 -6.67
N ARG A 17 -0.25 24.19 -7.07
CA ARG A 17 -0.63 24.00 -8.48
C ARG A 17 -0.28 25.19 -9.37
N GLN A 18 -0.29 26.41 -8.85
CA GLN A 18 0.14 27.59 -9.60
C GLN A 18 1.64 27.68 -9.80
N ARG A 19 2.44 27.04 -8.93
CA ARG A 19 3.90 27.15 -8.91
C ARG A 19 4.62 26.00 -9.61
N VAL A 20 4.02 24.82 -9.60
CA VAL A 20 4.61 23.64 -10.25
C VAL A 20 4.10 23.53 -11.69
N THR A 21 4.99 23.17 -12.61
CA THR A 21 4.66 22.94 -14.03
C THR A 21 4.27 21.49 -14.32
N LEU A 22 4.40 20.62 -13.31
CA LEU A 22 4.05 19.21 -13.41
C LEU A 22 2.62 19.00 -12.94
N ASP A 23 1.85 18.22 -13.68
CA ASP A 23 0.57 17.71 -13.22
C ASP A 23 0.81 16.71 -12.08
N PHE A 24 0.04 16.86 -11.00
CA PHE A 24 0.07 15.96 -9.85
C PHE A 24 -1.32 15.79 -9.25
N TYR A 25 -1.51 14.66 -8.58
CA TYR A 25 -2.70 14.38 -7.79
C TYR A 25 -2.38 14.45 -6.31
N THR A 26 -3.29 14.99 -5.52
CA THR A 26 -3.22 14.92 -4.06
C THR A 26 -4.23 13.89 -3.55
N ILE A 27 -3.76 12.94 -2.75
CA ILE A 27 -4.59 11.88 -2.18
C ILE A 27 -4.58 12.01 -0.66
N CYS A 28 -5.75 12.03 -0.03
CA CYS A 28 -5.87 11.99 1.42
C CYS A 28 -6.18 10.57 1.91
N THR A 29 -5.85 10.29 3.17
CA THR A 29 -6.28 9.06 3.85
C THR A 29 -7.53 9.27 4.70
N THR A 30 -7.95 10.53 4.88
CA THR A 30 -9.07 10.92 5.72
C THR A 30 -10.23 11.40 4.85
N PRO A 31 -11.37 10.69 4.83
CA PRO A 31 -12.51 11.04 3.97
C PRO A 31 -13.07 12.45 4.17
N SER A 32 -13.04 12.98 5.39
CA SER A 32 -13.53 14.34 5.69
C SER A 32 -12.74 15.45 4.99
N LEU A 33 -11.55 15.15 4.47
CA LEU A 33 -10.72 16.08 3.71
C LEU A 33 -10.89 15.95 2.19
N LEU A 34 -11.66 14.97 1.70
CA LEU A 34 -11.79 14.66 0.28
C LEU A 34 -12.23 15.86 -0.59
N SER A 35 -12.97 16.83 -0.04
CA SER A 35 -13.34 18.03 -0.77
C SER A 35 -12.14 18.84 -1.30
N MET A 36 -10.98 18.76 -0.64
CA MET A 36 -9.77 19.53 -0.95
C MET A 36 -8.68 18.74 -1.68
N PHE A 37 -8.85 17.42 -1.80
CA PHE A 37 -7.89 16.51 -2.40
C PHE A 37 -8.46 15.94 -3.70
N ASP A 38 -7.60 15.46 -4.60
CA ASP A 38 -8.02 14.86 -5.87
C ASP A 38 -8.55 13.44 -5.71
N GLY A 39 -8.23 12.79 -4.60
CA GLY A 39 -8.81 11.50 -4.24
C GLY A 39 -8.60 11.12 -2.78
N VAL A 40 -9.13 9.95 -2.43
CA VAL A 40 -9.00 9.34 -1.11
C VAL A 40 -8.54 7.88 -1.23
N ALA A 41 -7.62 7.50 -0.35
CA ALA A 41 -7.19 6.13 -0.12
C ALA A 41 -7.27 5.89 1.41
N PRO A 42 -8.43 5.45 1.94
CA PRO A 42 -8.62 5.31 3.38
C PRO A 42 -7.58 4.38 4.00
N TRP A 43 -6.91 4.85 5.06
CA TRP A 43 -5.96 4.02 5.81
C TRP A 43 -6.68 2.82 6.46
N ILE A 44 -5.91 1.85 6.95
CA ILE A 44 -6.41 0.70 7.69
C ILE A 44 -7.13 1.19 8.96
N ASP A 45 -8.47 1.20 8.94
CA ASP A 45 -9.31 1.66 10.04
C ASP A 45 -9.57 0.53 11.05
N LEU A 46 -8.74 0.50 12.09
CA LEU A 46 -8.80 -0.50 13.16
C LEU A 46 -10.01 -0.29 14.08
N VAL A 47 -10.53 0.94 14.16
CA VAL A 47 -11.75 1.22 14.92
C VAL A 47 -12.91 0.56 14.19
N ALA A 48 -13.07 0.81 12.88
CA ALA A 48 -14.08 0.16 12.06
C ALA A 48 -13.97 -1.37 12.11
N TRP A 49 -12.75 -1.91 12.06
CA TRP A 49 -12.51 -3.35 12.18
C TRP A 49 -13.03 -3.91 13.51
N SER A 50 -12.78 -3.20 14.62
CA SER A 50 -13.24 -3.62 15.96
C SER A 50 -14.77 -3.60 16.12
N MET A 51 -15.48 -2.80 15.32
CA MET A 51 -16.95 -2.73 15.34
C MET A 51 -17.62 -3.91 14.61
N THR A 52 -16.85 -4.70 13.84
CA THR A 52 -17.39 -5.86 13.13
C THR A 52 -17.61 -7.06 14.05
N ASN A 53 -18.54 -7.95 13.69
CA ASN A 53 -18.78 -9.18 14.42
C ASN A 53 -17.64 -10.19 14.19
N SER A 54 -16.85 -10.44 15.25
CA SER A 54 -15.71 -11.38 15.22
C SER A 54 -16.10 -12.85 15.04
N ALA A 55 -17.36 -13.21 15.21
CA ALA A 55 -17.87 -14.56 14.95
C ALA A 55 -18.13 -14.83 13.45
N LEU A 56 -18.13 -13.80 12.60
CA LEU A 56 -18.29 -13.99 11.16
C LEU A 56 -17.06 -14.66 10.55
N PRO A 57 -17.25 -15.53 9.53
CA PRO A 57 -16.14 -15.96 8.68
C PRO A 57 -15.36 -14.74 8.16
N LEU A 58 -14.04 -14.86 8.09
CA LEU A 58 -13.14 -13.72 7.82
C LEU A 58 -13.55 -12.94 6.56
N TYR A 59 -13.89 -13.64 5.47
CA TYR A 59 -14.39 -13.01 4.25
C TYR A 59 -15.58 -12.04 4.51
N ASN A 60 -16.61 -12.50 5.20
CA ASN A 60 -17.80 -11.69 5.51
C ASN A 60 -17.51 -10.58 6.53
N ARG A 61 -16.61 -10.85 7.48
CA ARG A 61 -16.15 -9.84 8.44
C ARG A 61 -15.43 -8.71 7.71
N THR A 62 -14.58 -9.03 6.75
CA THR A 62 -13.87 -8.07 5.91
C THR A 62 -14.83 -7.23 5.06
N LEU A 63 -15.84 -7.85 4.43
CA LEU A 63 -16.86 -7.08 3.70
C LEU A 63 -17.60 -6.09 4.63
N SER A 64 -17.94 -6.51 5.85
CA SER A 64 -18.58 -5.65 6.84
C SER A 64 -17.67 -4.49 7.28
N TRP A 65 -16.37 -4.76 7.44
CA TRP A 65 -15.38 -3.74 7.76
C TRP A 65 -15.24 -2.72 6.63
N LEU A 66 -15.15 -3.17 5.39
CA LEU A 66 -15.03 -2.29 4.23
C LEU A 66 -16.28 -1.45 4.02
N ALA A 67 -17.47 -1.99 4.25
CA ALA A 67 -18.71 -1.22 4.23
C ALA A 67 -18.67 -0.05 5.23
N LEU A 68 -18.19 -0.28 6.46
CA LEU A 68 -18.03 0.79 7.46
C LEU A 68 -17.06 1.90 7.01
N VAL A 69 -16.02 1.54 6.23
CA VAL A 69 -14.99 2.48 5.76
C VAL A 69 -15.43 3.22 4.49
N TYR A 70 -15.96 2.50 3.50
CA TYR A 70 -16.20 3.02 2.15
C TYR A 70 -17.63 3.48 1.91
N ASP A 71 -18.66 2.89 2.52
CA ASP A 71 -20.05 3.31 2.28
C ASP A 71 -20.28 4.81 2.57
N PRO A 72 -19.73 5.40 3.66
CA PRO A 72 -19.84 6.85 3.89
C PRO A 72 -19.18 7.69 2.81
N ILE A 73 -18.11 7.19 2.19
CA ILE A 73 -17.40 7.85 1.09
C ILE A 73 -18.25 7.77 -0.17
N LEU A 74 -18.67 6.56 -0.54
CA LEU A 74 -19.42 6.25 -1.76
C LEU A 74 -20.81 6.90 -1.78
N SER A 75 -21.42 7.09 -0.61
CA SER A 75 -22.71 7.80 -0.47
C SER A 75 -22.57 9.32 -0.38
N SER A 76 -21.36 9.85 -0.17
CA SER A 76 -21.15 11.30 -0.14
C SER A 76 -21.26 11.90 -1.54
N ASN A 77 -21.71 13.15 -1.64
CA ASN A 77 -21.82 13.87 -2.91
C ASN A 77 -20.44 14.31 -3.41
N ILE A 78 -19.62 13.33 -3.78
CA ILE A 78 -18.26 13.54 -4.27
C ILE A 78 -18.36 14.20 -5.64
N SER A 79 -17.71 15.35 -5.78
CA SER A 79 -17.65 16.06 -7.06
C SER A 79 -17.10 15.16 -8.16
N SER A 80 -17.70 15.23 -9.35
CA SER A 80 -17.21 14.55 -10.54
C SER A 80 -15.70 14.75 -10.72
N GLY A 81 -14.98 13.66 -10.98
CA GLY A 81 -13.53 13.67 -11.23
C GLY A 81 -12.64 13.37 -10.02
N ARG A 82 -13.20 13.11 -8.83
CA ARG A 82 -12.42 12.61 -7.69
C ARG A 82 -12.17 11.10 -7.79
N ILE A 83 -11.02 10.67 -7.28
CA ILE A 83 -10.60 9.27 -7.29
C ILE A 83 -10.83 8.65 -5.92
N ILE A 84 -11.49 7.50 -5.87
CA ILE A 84 -11.54 6.65 -4.69
C ILE A 84 -10.63 5.46 -4.96
N MET A 85 -9.66 5.23 -4.07
CA MET A 85 -8.73 4.11 -4.15
C MET A 85 -9.08 3.06 -3.11
N GLY A 86 -9.14 1.80 -3.54
CA GLY A 86 -9.26 0.63 -2.68
C GLY A 86 -7.94 0.35 -1.98
N GLY A 87 -7.87 0.71 -0.71
CA GLY A 87 -6.81 0.37 0.22
C GLY A 87 -6.74 -1.13 0.48
N LEU A 88 -5.69 -1.78 -0.04
CA LEU A 88 -5.46 -3.22 0.06
C LEU A 88 -4.39 -3.50 1.10
N THR A 89 -4.70 -4.30 2.11
CA THR A 89 -3.76 -4.76 3.13
C THR A 89 -3.71 -6.29 3.22
N PRO A 90 -2.53 -6.90 3.43
CA PRO A 90 -2.43 -8.32 3.74
C PRO A 90 -2.85 -8.64 5.17
N GLY A 91 -2.97 -7.63 6.04
CA GLY A 91 -3.26 -7.76 7.47
C GLY A 91 -2.69 -6.58 8.26
N PHE A 92 -2.86 -6.61 9.57
CA PHE A 92 -2.34 -5.58 10.46
C PHE A 92 -2.07 -6.20 11.83
N ASP A 93 -0.91 -5.97 12.41
CA ASP A 93 -0.57 -6.43 13.75
C ASP A 93 0.44 -5.47 14.37
N ASP A 94 -0.04 -4.61 15.26
CA ASP A 94 0.80 -3.68 16.00
C ASP A 94 1.19 -4.20 17.39
N PHE A 95 1.18 -5.53 17.62
CA PHE A 95 1.48 -6.11 18.92
C PHE A 95 2.80 -5.62 19.55
N THR A 96 3.78 -5.22 18.73
CA THR A 96 5.06 -4.67 19.20
C THR A 96 5.00 -3.21 19.65
N GLN A 97 3.89 -2.52 19.38
CA GLN A 97 3.68 -1.10 19.63
C GLN A 97 2.58 -0.88 20.68
N SER A 98 2.87 -0.03 21.66
CA SER A 98 1.90 0.34 22.70
C SER A 98 0.92 1.45 22.27
N TRP A 99 0.80 1.72 20.97
CA TRP A 99 -0.02 2.83 20.45
C TRP A 99 -1.52 2.60 20.61
N GLY A 100 -1.97 1.35 20.71
CA GLY A 100 -3.37 0.97 20.91
C GLY A 100 -3.93 1.16 22.32
N ALA A 101 -3.37 2.05 23.15
CA ALA A 101 -3.77 2.21 24.56
C ALA A 101 -3.81 0.86 25.33
N CYS A 102 -2.76 0.05 25.15
CA CYS A 102 -2.62 -1.31 25.69
C CYS A 102 -3.62 -2.34 25.15
N GLN A 103 -4.31 -2.06 24.03
CA GLN A 103 -5.11 -3.04 23.31
C GLN A 103 -4.36 -3.51 22.06
N GLN A 104 -4.24 -4.83 21.91
CA GLN A 104 -3.73 -5.42 20.68
C GLN A 104 -4.73 -5.18 19.55
N ARG A 105 -4.28 -4.59 18.44
CA ARG A 105 -5.10 -4.36 17.25
C ARG A 105 -4.60 -5.30 16.15
N ASN A 106 -5.43 -6.28 15.80
CA ASN A 106 -5.04 -7.32 14.85
C ASN A 106 -6.11 -7.53 13.77
N ILE A 107 -5.69 -7.41 12.52
CA ILE A 107 -6.39 -7.91 11.33
C ILE A 107 -5.58 -9.10 10.80
N PRO A 108 -6.14 -10.33 10.81
CA PRO A 108 -5.37 -11.53 10.53
C PRO A 108 -4.89 -11.58 9.08
N ARG A 109 -3.64 -12.03 8.89
CA ARG A 109 -3.08 -12.30 7.56
C ARG A 109 -3.67 -13.57 6.96
N HIS A 110 -4.53 -13.43 5.95
CA HIS A 110 -5.23 -14.57 5.34
C HIS A 110 -5.70 -14.28 3.91
N PRO A 111 -5.73 -15.27 2.99
CA PRO A 111 -6.21 -15.08 1.61
C PRO A 111 -7.62 -14.50 1.50
N ASP A 112 -8.53 -14.93 2.37
CA ASP A 112 -9.92 -14.42 2.37
C ASP A 112 -10.02 -12.93 2.66
N LEU A 113 -9.08 -12.35 3.44
CA LEU A 113 -9.06 -10.91 3.70
C LEU A 113 -8.81 -10.14 2.41
N MET A 114 -7.82 -10.54 1.61
CA MET A 114 -7.50 -9.87 0.35
C MET A 114 -8.55 -10.13 -0.73
N ARG A 115 -9.07 -11.36 -0.80
CA ARG A 115 -10.17 -11.70 -1.70
C ARG A 115 -11.40 -10.82 -1.44
N ALA A 116 -11.84 -10.74 -0.19
CA ALA A 116 -12.98 -9.90 0.19
C ALA A 116 -12.75 -8.41 -0.11
N GLN A 117 -11.53 -7.90 0.10
CA GLN A 117 -11.19 -6.52 -0.28
C GLN A 117 -11.41 -6.26 -1.76
N LEU A 118 -10.89 -7.12 -2.63
CA LEU A 118 -11.00 -6.94 -4.07
C LEU A 118 -12.43 -7.16 -4.57
N ASP A 119 -13.15 -8.14 -4.05
CA ASP A 119 -14.57 -8.37 -4.38
C ASP A 119 -15.45 -7.17 -3.96
N TYR A 120 -15.16 -6.58 -2.79
CA TYR A 120 -15.81 -5.33 -2.37
C TYR A 120 -15.49 -4.18 -3.35
N PHE A 121 -14.23 -3.99 -3.71
CA PHE A 121 -13.85 -2.91 -4.64
C PHE A 121 -14.49 -3.09 -6.02
N SER A 122 -14.50 -4.32 -6.55
CA SER A 122 -15.15 -4.63 -7.83
C SER A 122 -16.66 -4.38 -7.79
N SER A 123 -17.35 -4.82 -6.73
CA SER A 123 -18.80 -4.63 -6.59
C SER A 123 -19.21 -3.16 -6.43
N HIS A 124 -18.31 -2.30 -5.94
CA HIS A 124 -18.52 -0.86 -5.78
C HIS A 124 -17.87 -0.02 -6.90
N SER A 125 -17.43 -0.65 -7.99
CA SER A 125 -16.78 0.02 -9.12
C SER A 125 -15.56 0.88 -8.76
N ILE A 126 -14.85 0.53 -7.68
CA ILE A 126 -13.57 1.14 -7.32
C ILE A 126 -12.52 0.52 -8.25
N GLN A 127 -11.79 1.33 -9.02
CA GLN A 127 -10.86 0.84 -10.06
C GLN A 127 -9.37 1.03 -9.71
N HIS A 128 -9.09 1.91 -8.75
CA HIS A 128 -7.73 2.22 -8.33
C HIS A 128 -7.43 1.51 -7.03
N LEU A 129 -6.24 0.93 -6.89
CA LEU A 129 -5.81 0.26 -5.68
C LEU A 129 -4.64 1.02 -5.05
N PHE A 130 -4.62 1.07 -3.72
CA PHE A 130 -3.49 1.52 -2.93
C PHE A 130 -3.05 0.37 -2.03
N ILE A 131 -1.81 -0.11 -2.16
CA ILE A 131 -1.34 -1.28 -1.41
C ILE A 131 -0.60 -0.81 -0.16
N TYR A 132 -1.15 -1.14 1.01
CA TYR A 132 -0.52 -0.93 2.31
C TYR A 132 0.21 -2.20 2.74
N THR A 133 1.46 -2.16 3.19
CA THR A 133 2.59 -1.32 2.76
C THR A 133 3.62 -2.27 2.14
N TRP A 134 4.73 -1.75 1.61
CA TRP A 134 5.82 -2.66 1.22
C TRP A 134 6.46 -3.30 2.45
N ASP A 135 6.93 -2.49 3.40
CA ASP A 135 7.86 -2.87 4.47
C ASP A 135 7.49 -2.31 5.87
N ASP A 136 6.22 -2.01 6.14
CA ASP A 136 5.84 -1.63 7.51
C ASP A 136 5.72 -2.85 8.42
N TRP A 137 6.88 -3.32 8.85
CA TRP A 137 7.06 -4.39 9.83
C TRP A 137 6.58 -4.00 11.23
N THR A 138 6.48 -2.70 11.52
CA THR A 138 6.08 -2.19 12.82
C THR A 138 4.59 -2.41 13.05
N GLU A 139 3.79 -2.15 12.01
CA GLU A 139 2.34 -2.34 12.01
C GLU A 139 1.90 -3.68 11.44
N GLY A 140 2.84 -4.54 11.06
CA GLY A 140 2.51 -5.86 10.54
C GLY A 140 1.67 -5.79 9.25
N SER A 141 1.79 -4.70 8.46
CA SER A 141 1.05 -4.47 7.21
C SER A 141 1.89 -4.71 5.93
N GLN A 142 3.16 -5.10 6.09
CA GLN A 142 4.09 -5.35 5.00
C GLN A 142 3.65 -6.48 4.05
N CYS A 143 3.78 -6.24 2.74
CA CYS A 143 3.68 -7.27 1.69
C CYS A 143 5.06 -7.86 1.33
N GLU A 144 6.14 -7.28 1.84
CA GLU A 144 7.50 -7.77 1.69
C GLU A 144 7.60 -9.25 2.14
N PRO A 145 8.27 -10.11 1.35
CA PRO A 145 8.52 -11.49 1.74
C PRO A 145 9.23 -11.60 3.09
N ASP A 146 8.79 -12.56 3.90
CA ASP A 146 9.35 -12.81 5.23
C ASP A 146 9.88 -14.23 5.37
N VAL A 147 10.62 -14.52 6.45
CA VAL A 147 11.21 -15.86 6.66
C VAL A 147 10.14 -16.94 6.87
N LYS A 148 8.99 -16.57 7.45
CA LYS A 148 7.91 -17.50 7.83
C LYS A 148 7.01 -17.86 6.66
N ASN A 149 6.59 -16.88 5.87
CA ASN A 149 5.61 -16.97 4.80
C ASN A 149 6.27 -16.94 3.40
N GLY A 150 7.54 -16.56 3.32
CA GLY A 150 8.24 -16.38 2.06
C GLY A 150 7.52 -15.41 1.13
N THR A 151 7.38 -15.78 -0.14
CA THR A 151 6.69 -14.96 -1.16
C THR A 151 5.18 -15.19 -1.22
N GLN A 152 4.60 -15.96 -0.29
CA GLN A 152 3.19 -16.35 -0.36
C GLN A 152 2.25 -15.14 -0.46
N ILE A 153 2.46 -14.09 0.35
CA ILE A 153 1.64 -12.88 0.32
C ILE A 153 1.80 -12.13 -1.01
N LEU A 154 3.03 -12.01 -1.51
CA LEU A 154 3.31 -11.32 -2.76
C LEU A 154 2.74 -12.06 -3.98
N LEU A 155 2.73 -13.40 -3.97
CA LEU A 155 2.07 -14.22 -4.98
C LEU A 155 0.56 -14.03 -4.95
N LEU A 156 -0.04 -14.11 -3.77
CA LEU A 156 -1.46 -13.87 -3.59
C LEU A 156 -1.83 -12.48 -4.10
N LEU A 157 -1.05 -11.45 -3.75
CA LEU A 157 -1.25 -10.08 -4.19
C LEU A 157 -1.23 -9.96 -5.71
N ARG A 158 -0.19 -10.51 -6.34
CA ARG A 158 -0.03 -10.51 -7.80
C ARG A 158 -1.23 -11.19 -8.48
N GLN A 159 -1.58 -12.40 -8.06
CA GLN A 159 -2.69 -13.16 -8.64
C GLN A 159 -4.01 -12.42 -8.46
N SER A 160 -4.24 -11.85 -7.28
CA SER A 160 -5.50 -11.18 -6.98
C SER A 160 -5.64 -9.85 -7.73
N ILE A 161 -4.56 -9.07 -7.86
CA ILE A 161 -4.53 -7.85 -8.70
C ILE A 161 -4.75 -8.19 -10.17
N THR A 162 -4.09 -9.24 -10.68
CA THR A 162 -4.28 -9.71 -12.05
C THR A 162 -5.75 -10.09 -12.30
N SER A 163 -6.38 -10.80 -11.36
CA SER A 163 -7.81 -11.13 -11.44
C SER A 163 -8.69 -9.88 -11.41
N PHE A 164 -8.42 -8.95 -10.50
CA PHE A 164 -9.17 -7.71 -10.32
C PHE A 164 -9.21 -6.85 -11.59
N TYR A 165 -8.08 -6.77 -12.30
CA TYR A 165 -8.00 -6.04 -13.58
C TYR A 165 -8.36 -6.90 -14.81
N GLY A 166 -8.84 -8.14 -14.62
CA GLY A 166 -9.21 -9.03 -15.73
C GLY A 166 -8.03 -9.41 -16.64
N ALA A 167 -6.81 -9.37 -16.13
CA ALA A 167 -5.61 -9.71 -16.88
C ALA A 167 -5.32 -11.22 -16.83
N THR A 168 -4.57 -11.72 -17.82
CA THR A 168 -4.16 -13.13 -17.85
C THR A 168 -3.10 -13.41 -16.79
N GLN A 169 -3.30 -14.48 -16.01
CA GLN A 169 -2.32 -14.95 -15.03
C GLN A 169 -0.99 -15.33 -15.71
N ASN A 170 0.12 -14.82 -15.17
CA ASN A 170 1.46 -15.11 -15.65
C ASN A 170 2.17 -16.07 -14.68
N THR A 171 1.86 -17.35 -14.86
CA THR A 171 2.34 -18.49 -14.04
C THR A 171 3.86 -18.64 -14.08
N ASN A 172 4.51 -18.29 -15.20
CA ASN A 172 5.97 -18.26 -15.30
C ASN A 172 6.56 -17.20 -14.35
N GLY A 173 5.97 -16.01 -14.33
CA GLY A 173 6.36 -14.95 -13.39
C GLY A 173 6.14 -15.33 -11.93
N ASP A 174 5.06 -16.05 -11.61
CA ASP A 174 4.81 -16.58 -10.26
C ASP A 174 5.90 -17.58 -9.85
N THR A 175 6.26 -18.50 -10.76
CA THR A 175 7.33 -19.48 -10.54
C THR A 175 8.69 -18.80 -10.33
N MET A 176 9.00 -17.77 -11.12
CA MET A 176 10.20 -16.96 -10.97
C MET A 176 10.23 -16.19 -9.64
N LEU A 177 9.08 -15.67 -9.19
CA LEU A 177 8.98 -14.99 -7.90
C LEU A 177 9.29 -15.94 -6.75
N ILE A 178 8.71 -17.14 -6.76
CA ILE A 178 8.97 -18.19 -5.77
C ILE A 178 10.47 -18.55 -5.76
N SER A 179 11.06 -18.81 -6.92
CA SER A 179 12.45 -19.30 -7.00
C SER A 179 13.49 -18.25 -6.60
N ARG A 180 13.23 -16.97 -6.83
CA ARG A 180 14.12 -15.88 -6.38
C ARG A 180 14.25 -15.83 -4.86
N TRP A 181 13.16 -16.04 -4.14
CA TRP A 181 13.17 -15.99 -2.67
C TRP A 181 13.87 -17.19 -2.03
N VAL A 182 13.70 -18.38 -2.60
CA VAL A 182 14.39 -19.60 -2.13
C VAL A 182 15.92 -19.42 -2.12
N ASN A 183 16.45 -18.63 -3.06
CA ASN A 183 17.88 -18.36 -3.20
C ASN A 183 18.30 -17.02 -2.56
N TYR A 184 17.35 -16.24 -2.03
CA TYR A 184 17.70 -15.00 -1.36
C TYR A 184 18.35 -15.34 -0.02
N PRO A 185 19.50 -14.72 0.33
CA PRO A 185 20.14 -14.97 1.61
C PRO A 185 19.22 -14.52 2.73
N GLN A 186 18.47 -15.46 3.30
CA GLN A 186 17.76 -15.24 4.54
C GLN A 186 18.84 -15.04 5.61
N LEU A 187 18.79 -13.93 6.34
CA LEU A 187 19.56 -13.76 7.58
C LEU A 187 19.10 -14.85 8.54
N ARG A 188 19.70 -16.05 8.42
CA ARG A 188 19.47 -17.16 9.32
C ARG A 188 19.88 -16.66 10.68
N ASN A 189 19.05 -16.93 11.70
CA ASN A 189 19.38 -16.72 13.11
C ASN A 189 20.88 -16.95 13.29
N CYS A 190 21.61 -15.86 13.49
CA CYS A 190 23.03 -15.92 13.75
C CYS A 190 23.16 -16.68 15.07
N THR A 191 23.32 -18.00 15.02
CA THR A 191 23.97 -18.76 16.09
C THR A 191 25.36 -18.20 16.18
N ALA A 192 25.53 -17.18 17.04
CA ALA A 192 26.77 -16.50 17.38
C ALA A 192 27.86 -16.65 16.30
N ILE A 193 27.62 -16.09 15.12
CA ILE A 193 28.72 -15.92 14.18
C ILE A 193 29.57 -14.83 14.82
N ASN A 194 30.69 -15.22 15.42
CA ASN A 194 31.75 -14.26 15.72
C ASN A 194 32.13 -13.64 14.39
N VAL A 195 31.67 -12.41 14.16
CA VAL A 195 32.03 -11.61 12.99
C VAL A 195 33.51 -11.28 13.14
N THR A 196 34.37 -12.16 12.63
CA THR A 196 35.83 -11.93 12.64
C THR A 196 36.26 -10.92 11.59
N SER A 197 35.39 -10.60 10.64
CA SER A 197 35.52 -9.46 9.74
C SER A 197 34.16 -9.05 9.18
N ILE A 198 33.94 -7.74 9.07
CA ILE A 198 32.82 -7.16 8.34
C ILE A 198 33.01 -7.56 6.86
N PRO A 199 32.00 -8.12 6.18
CA PRO A 199 32.08 -8.34 4.74
C PRO A 199 32.37 -6.98 4.08
N SER A 200 33.47 -6.89 3.31
CA SER A 200 33.70 -5.72 2.48
C SER A 200 32.61 -5.69 1.43
N ILE A 201 31.60 -4.84 1.63
CA ILE A 201 30.62 -4.55 0.60
C ILE A 201 31.33 -3.64 -0.39
N ASP A 202 32.04 -4.25 -1.33
CA ASP A 202 32.60 -3.51 -2.46
C ASP A 202 31.46 -3.25 -3.45
N ILE A 203 30.64 -2.25 -3.12
CA ILE A 203 29.67 -1.65 -4.04
C ILE A 203 30.41 -0.61 -4.91
N SER A 204 31.61 -0.93 -5.38
CA SER A 204 32.20 -0.19 -6.48
C SER A 204 31.58 -0.70 -7.78
N CYS A 205 30.70 0.10 -8.36
CA CYS A 205 30.42 -0.04 -9.79
C CYS A 205 31.78 0.06 -10.52
N PRO A 206 32.10 -0.84 -11.47
CA PRO A 206 33.31 -0.69 -12.28
C PRO A 206 33.30 0.71 -12.91
N THR A 207 34.24 1.54 -12.50
CA THR A 207 34.32 2.98 -12.80
C THR A 207 34.67 3.29 -14.25
N THR A 208 34.60 2.31 -15.16
CA THR A 208 35.08 2.48 -16.53
C THR A 208 34.02 2.96 -17.53
N ASN A 209 32.78 3.29 -17.15
CA ASN A 209 31.82 3.93 -18.08
C ASN A 209 30.73 4.85 -17.48
N CYS A 210 30.82 5.29 -16.21
CA CYS A 210 29.78 6.12 -15.58
C CYS A 210 30.09 7.63 -15.56
N ALA A 211 30.78 8.15 -16.57
CA ALA A 211 30.83 9.59 -16.79
C ALA A 211 29.55 10.02 -17.51
N ASN A 212 28.53 10.47 -16.74
CA ASN A 212 27.53 11.50 -17.12
C ASN A 212 26.20 11.45 -16.32
N TYR A 213 26.21 11.09 -15.04
CA TYR A 213 25.06 11.40 -14.17
C TYR A 213 25.53 12.09 -12.88
N LEU A 214 25.78 13.39 -13.00
CA LEU A 214 25.86 14.33 -11.89
C LEU A 214 24.45 14.80 -11.55
N TYR A 215 24.07 14.72 -10.27
CA TYR A 215 23.09 15.49 -9.46
C TYR A 215 22.70 14.58 -8.27
N SER A 216 23.40 14.57 -7.13
CA SER A 216 23.38 15.48 -5.96
C SER A 216 22.09 15.50 -5.10
N TYR A 217 22.30 15.21 -3.81
CA TYR A 217 21.53 15.45 -2.57
C TYR A 217 20.44 14.47 -2.05
N SER A 218 20.84 13.88 -0.91
CA SER A 218 20.17 13.58 0.38
C SER A 218 18.68 13.86 0.62
N THR A 219 18.05 12.88 1.28
CA THR A 219 16.89 12.95 2.20
C THR A 219 15.63 13.67 1.72
N MET A 220 14.72 12.87 1.15
CA MET A 220 13.28 12.96 1.41
C MET A 220 12.66 11.61 1.02
N ILE A 221 12.05 10.87 1.95
CA ILE A 221 11.09 9.83 1.59
C ILE A 221 9.84 10.59 1.12
N LEU A 222 9.88 10.99 -0.15
CA LEU A 222 8.72 11.34 -0.93
C LEU A 222 8.24 10.00 -1.50
N LEU A 223 7.12 9.48 -1.00
CA LEU A 223 6.38 8.41 -1.64
C LEU A 223 5.81 8.96 -2.97
N LEU A 224 6.68 9.06 -3.98
CA LEU A 224 6.30 9.21 -5.37
C LEU A 224 5.90 7.82 -5.86
N SER A 225 4.63 7.48 -5.68
CA SER A 225 3.98 6.47 -6.51
C SER A 225 3.87 7.05 -7.93
N PHE A 226 4.93 6.95 -8.71
CA PHE A 226 4.81 7.07 -10.17
C PHE A 226 4.09 5.83 -10.69
N GLN A 227 2.76 5.87 -10.74
CA GLN A 227 2.05 5.21 -11.82
C GLN A 227 1.73 6.27 -12.86
N THR A 228 2.56 6.31 -13.91
CA THR A 228 2.17 6.90 -15.18
C THR A 228 0.96 6.11 -15.69
N ILE A 229 -0.24 6.59 -15.37
CA ILE A 229 -1.47 6.10 -16.01
C ILE A 229 -1.41 6.61 -17.45
N PHE A 230 -0.90 5.77 -18.36
CA PHE A 230 -1.05 6.01 -19.78
C PHE A 230 -2.55 6.00 -20.11
N LYS A 231 -3.07 7.16 -20.45
CA LYS A 231 -4.38 7.34 -21.07
C LYS A 231 -4.37 6.53 -22.37
N ILE A 232 -5.03 5.37 -22.40
CA ILE A 232 -5.33 4.68 -23.65
C ILE A 232 -6.37 5.54 -24.38
N PRO A 233 -6.06 6.14 -25.54
CA PRO A 233 -7.07 6.85 -26.30
C PRO A 233 -8.05 5.83 -26.89
N TYR A 234 -9.32 5.89 -26.46
CA TYR A 234 -10.40 5.32 -27.25
C TYR A 234 -10.50 6.15 -28.54
N GLY A 235 -10.21 5.51 -29.67
CA GLY A 235 -10.39 6.08 -31.00
C GLY A 235 -11.86 6.30 -31.33
N ALA A 236 -12.08 7.29 -32.20
CA ALA A 236 -13.35 7.66 -32.80
C ALA A 236 -14.01 6.53 -33.60
#